data_AF-A0A2V7JFZ1-F1
#
_entry.id   AF-A0A2V7JFZ1-F1
#
_cell.length_a   1.000
_cell.length_b   1.000
_cell.length_c   1.000
_cell.angle_alpha   90.00
_cell.angle_beta   90.00
_cell.angle_gamma   90.00
#
_symmetry.space_group_name_H-M   'P 1'
#
loop_
_entity.id
_entity.type
_entity.pdbx_description
1 polymer ?
#
loop_
_entity_poly.entity_id
_entity_poly.type
_entity_poly.pdbx_seq_one_letter_code
_entity_poly.pdbx_strand_id
1 'polypeptide(L)'
;MLELRLQVEELRRRLDAERDHGEVWVSNGREVQRPAIGSGSDAIAIEAPNQPPPPSTVQLAPGMTMAQIERAAIEAALRETRGNRRRAAEILDIGERTLYRKLRDYGIAPEAVAVGS
;
A
#
# COMPACT_ATOMS: atom_id res chain seq x y z
N MET A 1 -15.14 4.65 35.08
CA MET A 1 -15.58 4.36 33.69
C MET A 1 -15.40 5.59 32.77
N LEU A 2 -14.29 6.34 32.88
CA LEU A 2 -14.01 7.53 32.05
C LEU A 2 -12.50 7.73 31.84
N GLU A 3 -11.71 6.66 31.77
CA GLU A 3 -10.23 6.74 31.70
C GLU A 3 -9.65 6.17 30.39
N LEU A 4 -10.41 5.33 29.67
CA LEU A 4 -9.94 4.71 28.44
C LEU A 4 -10.19 5.55 27.17
N ARG A 5 -11.17 6.45 27.19
CA ARG A 5 -11.49 7.31 26.03
C ARG A 5 -10.48 8.44 25.85
N LEU A 6 -9.92 8.94 26.95
CA LEU A 6 -8.90 10.00 26.93
C LEU A 6 -7.57 9.51 26.32
N GLN A 7 -7.19 8.26 26.62
CA GLN A 7 -5.92 7.69 26.13
C GLN A 7 -5.90 7.47 24.61
N VAL A 8 -7.04 7.13 24.01
CA VAL A 8 -7.16 6.95 22.56
C VAL A 8 -7.17 8.30 21.83
N GLU A 9 -7.76 9.34 22.43
CA GLU A 9 -7.67 10.70 21.89
C GLU A 9 -6.26 11.29 22.02
N GLU A 10 -5.57 11.07 23.14
CA GLU A 10 -4.19 11.52 23.35
C GLU A 10 -3.22 10.89 22.34
N LEU A 11 -3.40 9.60 22.04
CA LEU A 11 -2.56 8.88 21.08
C LEU A 11 -2.81 9.35 19.63
N ARG A 12 -4.06 9.68 19.28
CA ARG A 12 -4.39 10.29 17.99
C ARG A 12 -3.79 11.69 17.85
N ARG A 13 -3.84 12.49 18.91
CA ARG A 13 -3.28 13.85 18.93
C ARG A 13 -1.75 13.87 18.83
N ARG A 14 -1.07 12.87 19.40
CA ARG A 14 0.39 12.70 19.26
C ARG A 14 0.81 12.28 17.85
N LEU A 15 0.08 11.36 17.22
CA LEU A 15 0.37 10.93 15.85
C LEU A 15 0.12 12.04 14.83
N ASP A 16 -0.90 12.88 15.05
CA ASP A 16 -1.18 14.02 14.16
C ASP A 16 -0.15 15.16 14.35
N ALA A 17 0.49 15.28 15.51
CA ALA A 17 1.53 16.28 15.78
C ALA A 17 2.91 15.91 15.21
N GLU A 18 3.24 14.62 15.05
CA GLU A 18 4.49 14.15 14.44
C GLU A 18 4.44 14.13 12.90
N ARG A 19 3.26 14.24 12.29
CA ARG A 19 3.04 14.12 10.84
C ARG A 19 3.22 15.42 10.05
N ASP A 20 3.63 16.51 10.70
CA ASP A 20 3.99 17.78 10.04
C ASP A 20 5.50 17.90 9.75
N HIS A 21 6.26 16.83 9.95
CA HIS A 21 7.63 16.73 9.48
C HIS A 21 7.65 16.12 8.08
N GLY A 22 7.77 16.99 7.08
CA GLY A 22 8.30 16.60 5.78
C GLY A 22 9.73 16.08 5.96
N GLU A 23 9.87 14.79 6.25
CA GLU A 23 11.16 14.13 6.34
C GLU A 23 11.21 12.89 5.44
N VAL A 24 12.10 13.03 4.48
CA VAL A 24 12.71 11.98 3.68
C VAL A 24 13.15 10.83 4.60
N TRP A 25 12.50 9.67 4.47
CA TRP A 25 13.04 8.44 5.02
C TRP A 25 14.16 7.94 4.10
N VAL A 26 15.40 8.40 4.34
CA VAL A 26 16.59 7.56 4.09
C VAL A 26 16.80 6.76 5.37
N SER A 27 16.35 5.51 5.39
CA SER A 27 16.75 4.59 6.45
C SER A 27 18.02 3.85 6.02
N ASN A 28 19.12 4.20 6.69
CA ASN A 28 20.33 3.39 6.73
C ASN A 28 20.16 2.30 7.78
N GLY A 29 20.47 1.06 7.41
CA GLY A 29 21.03 0.07 8.34
C GLY A 29 20.04 -0.92 8.97
N ARG A 30 19.39 -1.75 8.16
CA ARG A 30 19.17 -3.14 8.57
C ARG A 30 19.89 -4.03 7.58
N GLU A 31 21.01 -4.58 8.02
CA GLU A 31 21.82 -5.57 7.32
C GLU A 31 20.94 -6.74 6.89
N VAL A 32 20.55 -6.73 5.62
CA VAL A 32 19.95 -7.89 4.97
C VAL A 32 21.12 -8.75 4.52
N GLN A 33 21.25 -9.90 5.15
CA GLN A 33 22.22 -10.94 4.87
C GLN A 33 22.53 -11.03 3.37
N ARG A 34 23.75 -10.67 2.96
CA ARG A 34 24.24 -10.99 1.61
C ARG A 34 24.39 -12.51 1.57
N PRO A 35 23.68 -13.26 0.69
CA PRO A 35 24.04 -14.66 0.49
C PRO A 35 25.45 -14.69 -0.11
N ALA A 36 26.35 -15.41 0.55
CA ALA A 36 27.67 -15.68 0.04
C ALA A 36 27.53 -16.33 -1.34
N ILE A 37 28.02 -15.64 -2.38
CA ILE A 37 28.19 -16.26 -3.69
C ILE A 37 29.35 -17.25 -3.54
N GLY A 38 29.00 -18.46 -3.12
CA GLY A 38 29.86 -19.61 -3.21
C GLY A 38 30.05 -19.95 -4.68
N SER A 39 31.25 -19.69 -5.19
CA SER A 39 31.73 -20.26 -6.44
C SER A 39 31.75 -21.77 -6.29
N GLY A 40 30.75 -22.44 -6.86
CA GLY A 40 30.61 -23.89 -6.87
C GLY A 40 29.55 -24.30 -7.89
N SER A 41 30.02 -24.88 -8.98
CA SER A 41 29.26 -25.50 -10.06
C SER A 41 28.28 -26.57 -9.56
N ASP A 42 27.18 -26.73 -10.31
CA ASP A 42 26.14 -27.75 -10.20
C ASP A 42 25.17 -27.63 -9.02
N ALA A 43 24.21 -26.70 -9.14
CA ALA A 43 22.95 -26.80 -8.42
C ALA A 43 21.78 -26.50 -9.36
N ILE A 44 20.98 -27.54 -9.57
CA ILE A 44 19.71 -27.62 -10.29
C ILE A 44 18.88 -26.34 -10.07
N ALA A 45 18.47 -25.71 -11.17
CA ALA A 45 17.51 -24.62 -11.16
C ALA A 45 16.17 -25.13 -10.60
N ILE A 46 15.90 -24.85 -9.32
CA ILE A 46 14.58 -25.03 -8.74
C ILE A 46 13.73 -23.90 -9.29
N GLU A 47 13.07 -24.12 -10.43
CA GLU A 47 11.96 -23.26 -10.84
C GLU A 47 10.94 -23.25 -9.68
N ALA A 48 10.78 -22.07 -9.07
CA ALA A 48 9.77 -21.89 -8.03
C ALA A 48 8.41 -22.28 -8.61
N PRO A 49 7.62 -23.13 -7.92
CA PRO A 49 6.36 -23.63 -8.45
C PRO A 49 5.45 -22.45 -8.78
N ASN A 50 4.83 -22.55 -9.95
CA ASN A 50 3.78 -21.69 -10.50
C ASN A 50 2.71 -21.33 -9.45
N GLN A 51 3.01 -20.37 -8.57
CA GLN A 51 2.03 -19.81 -7.65
C GLN A 51 1.17 -18.86 -8.47
N PRO A 52 -0.16 -19.09 -8.56
CA PRO A 52 -1.03 -18.11 -9.15
C PRO A 52 -0.82 -16.79 -8.41
N PRO A 53 -0.75 -15.65 -9.13
CA PRO A 53 -0.55 -14.37 -8.49
C PRO A 53 -1.60 -14.17 -7.39
N PRO A 54 -1.22 -13.65 -6.22
CA PRO A 54 -2.20 -13.32 -5.19
C PRO A 54 -3.30 -12.43 -5.79
N PRO A 55 -4.53 -12.48 -5.28
CA PRO A 55 -5.75 -11.97 -5.94
C PRO A 55 -5.77 -10.45 -6.24
N SER A 56 -4.71 -9.71 -5.94
CA SER A 56 -4.60 -8.26 -6.12
C SER A 56 -3.16 -7.83 -6.50
N THR A 57 -2.56 -8.36 -7.57
CA THR A 57 -1.26 -7.85 -8.04
C THR A 57 -1.44 -6.60 -8.91
N VAL A 58 -0.75 -5.51 -8.55
CA VAL A 58 -0.59 -4.33 -9.42
C VAL A 58 0.72 -4.48 -10.18
N GLN A 59 0.67 -4.51 -11.51
CA GLN A 59 1.87 -4.58 -12.35
C GLN A 59 2.44 -3.18 -12.59
N LEU A 60 3.67 -2.93 -12.15
CA LEU A 60 4.39 -1.68 -12.39
C LEU A 60 5.38 -1.89 -13.55
N ALA A 61 5.42 -0.95 -14.48
CA ALA A 61 6.38 -0.94 -15.58
C ALA A 61 7.21 0.36 -15.58
N PRO A 62 8.49 0.31 -16.01
CA PRO A 62 9.28 1.51 -16.23
C PRO A 62 8.58 2.48 -17.18
N GLY A 63 8.60 3.78 -16.86
CA GLY A 63 7.93 4.83 -17.64
C GLY A 63 6.50 5.14 -17.22
N MET A 64 5.91 4.38 -16.28
CA MET A 64 4.66 4.78 -15.65
C MET A 64 4.83 6.05 -14.82
N THR A 65 3.88 6.96 -14.94
CA THR A 65 3.78 8.15 -14.10
C THR A 65 3.28 7.80 -12.70
N MET A 66 3.61 8.63 -11.70
CA MET A 66 3.07 8.47 -10.34
C MET A 66 1.54 8.47 -10.32
N ALA A 67 0.90 9.28 -11.17
CA ALA A 67 -0.57 9.30 -11.27
C ALA A 67 -1.14 7.96 -11.74
N GLN A 68 -0.48 7.28 -12.68
CA GLN A 68 -0.89 5.95 -13.14
C GLN A 68 -0.70 4.88 -12.07
N ILE A 69 0.43 4.93 -11.35
CA ILE A 69 0.71 4.01 -10.24
C ILE A 69 -0.33 4.19 -9.13
N GLU A 70 -0.59 5.43 -8.73
CA GLU A 70 -1.62 5.74 -7.73
C GLU A 70 -3.01 5.28 -8.15
N ARG A 71 -3.40 5.52 -9.41
CA ARG A 71 -4.68 5.08 -9.95
C ARG A 71 -4.84 3.57 -9.84
N ALA A 72 -3.83 2.81 -10.27
CA ALA A 72 -3.84 1.36 -10.22
C ALA A 72 -3.91 0.84 -8.76
N ALA A 73 -3.18 1.46 -7.84
CA ALA A 73 -3.22 1.12 -6.42
C ALA A 73 -4.60 1.37 -5.79
N ILE A 74 -5.22 2.52 -6.10
CA ILE A 74 -6.56 2.87 -5.63
C ILE A 74 -7.61 1.90 -6.15
N GLU A 75 -7.56 1.55 -7.43
CA GLU A 75 -8.49 0.59 -8.03
C GLU A 75 -8.33 -0.81 -7.41
N ALA A 76 -7.10 -1.27 -7.17
CA ALA A 76 -6.85 -2.55 -6.50
C ALA A 76 -7.41 -2.58 -5.07
N ALA A 77 -7.15 -1.54 -4.27
CA ALA A 77 -7.66 -1.43 -2.91
C ALA A 77 -9.19 -1.37 -2.87
N LEU A 78 -9.83 -0.67 -3.81
CA LEU A 78 -11.29 -0.63 -3.92
C LEU A 78 -11.87 -1.99 -4.30
N ARG A 79 -11.23 -2.74 -5.21
CA ARG A 79 -11.67 -4.08 -5.59
C ARG A 79 -11.61 -5.03 -4.39
N GLU A 80 -10.50 -5.02 -3.67
CA GLU A 80 -10.29 -5.87 -2.49
C GLU A 80 -11.29 -5.56 -1.36
N THR A 81 -11.64 -4.29 -1.22
CA THR A 81 -12.59 -3.82 -0.19
C THR A 81 -14.04 -3.77 -0.66
N ARG A 82 -14.33 -4.24 -1.88
CA ARG A 82 -15.66 -4.23 -2.51
C ARG A 82 -16.31 -2.84 -2.50
N GLY A 83 -15.52 -1.82 -2.84
CA GLY A 83 -15.95 -0.42 -2.91
C GLY A 83 -16.00 0.31 -1.56
N ASN A 84 -15.57 -0.32 -0.45
CA ASN A 84 -15.52 0.35 0.84
C ASN A 84 -14.35 1.34 0.91
N ARG A 85 -14.66 2.61 0.61
CA ARG A 85 -13.71 3.74 0.62
C ARG A 85 -12.91 3.88 1.91
N ARG A 86 -13.53 3.71 3.08
CA ARG A 86 -12.80 3.84 4.36
C ARG A 86 -11.73 2.77 4.48
N ARG A 87 -12.11 1.52 4.21
CA ARG A 87 -11.19 0.39 4.29
C ARG A 87 -10.11 0.45 3.19
N ALA A 88 -10.44 0.96 2.00
CA ALA A 88 -9.47 1.21 0.95
C ALA A 88 -8.44 2.28 1.37
N ALA A 89 -8.89 3.35 2.03
CA ALA A 89 -8.00 4.39 2.55
C ALA A 89 -7.07 3.85 3.65
N GLU A 90 -7.59 2.99 4.53
CA GLU A 90 -6.81 2.27 5.55
C GLU A 90 -5.74 1.36 4.93
N ILE A 91 -6.07 0.58 3.89
CA ILE A 91 -5.11 -0.30 3.19
C ILE A 91 -3.99 0.51 2.53
N LEU A 92 -4.33 1.67 1.96
CA LEU A 92 -3.37 2.55 1.28
C LEU A 92 -2.62 3.48 2.24
N ASP A 93 -2.91 3.44 3.54
CA ASP A 93 -2.37 4.33 4.57
C ASP A 93 -2.50 5.83 4.22
N ILE A 94 -3.68 6.23 3.74
CA ILE A 94 -4.02 7.63 3.44
C ILE A 94 -5.30 8.06 4.13
N GLY A 95 -5.48 9.37 4.31
CA GLY A 95 -6.74 9.90 4.85
C GLY A 95 -7.92 9.72 3.88
N GLU A 96 -9.12 9.46 4.42
CA GLU A 96 -10.36 9.31 3.63
C GLU A 96 -10.61 10.52 2.69
N ARG A 97 -10.30 11.73 3.15
CA ARG A 97 -10.41 12.97 2.35
C ARG A 97 -9.46 12.96 1.15
N THR A 98 -8.25 12.43 1.32
CA THR A 98 -7.26 12.32 0.24
C THR A 98 -7.72 11.29 -0.78
N LEU A 99 -8.20 10.12 -0.34
CA LEU A 99 -8.79 9.14 -1.23
C LEU A 99 -9.95 9.74 -2.02
N TYR A 100 -10.88 10.44 -1.34
CA TYR A 100 -12.03 11.07 -2.00
C TYR A 100 -11.62 12.05 -3.10
N ARG A 101 -10.61 12.89 -2.83
CA ARG A 101 -10.07 13.82 -3.83
C ARG A 101 -9.50 13.07 -5.04
N LYS A 102 -8.67 12.05 -4.81
CA LYS A 102 -8.08 11.23 -5.87
C LYS A 102 -9.13 10.50 -6.71
N LEU A 103 -10.19 9.99 -6.09
CA LEU A 103 -11.30 9.37 -6.83
C LEU A 103 -11.99 10.36 -7.76
N ARG A 104 -12.18 11.61 -7.32
CA ARG A 104 -12.73 12.69 -8.17
C ARG A 104 -11.77 13.05 -9.30
N ASP A 105 -10.49 13.26 -8.99
CA ASP A 105 -9.47 13.67 -9.96
C ASP A 105 -9.27 12.62 -11.06
N TYR A 106 -9.37 11.33 -10.70
CA TYR A 106 -9.17 10.21 -11.62
C TYR A 106 -10.47 9.67 -12.24
N GLY A 107 -11.62 10.22 -11.88
CA GLY A 107 -12.94 9.78 -12.37
C GLY A 107 -13.28 8.34 -11.99
N ILE A 108 -12.85 7.88 -10.81
CA ILE A 108 -13.05 6.50 -10.36
C ILE A 108 -14.32 6.44 -9.51
N ALA A 109 -15.30 5.68 -10.00
CA ALA A 109 -16.51 5.35 -9.23
C ALA A 109 -16.25 4.09 -8.39
N PRO A 110 -16.27 4.18 -7.04
CA PRO A 110 -15.90 3.05 -6.17
C PRO A 110 -16.81 1.84 -6.33
N GLU A 111 -18.10 2.06 -6.64
CA GLU A 111 -19.07 1.00 -6.95
C GLU A 111 -18.80 0.29 -8.28
N ALA A 112 -18.30 1.00 -9.29
CA ALA A 112 -18.04 0.42 -10.61
C ALA A 112 -16.82 -0.51 -10.58
N VAL A 113 -15.81 -0.16 -9.80
CA VAL A 113 -14.58 -0.97 -9.65
C VAL A 113 -14.84 -2.27 -8.88
N ALA A 114 -15.86 -2.30 -8.01
CA ALA A 114 -16.20 -3.47 -7.20
C ALA A 114 -16.86 -4.62 -7.98
N VAL A 115 -17.44 -4.35 -9.17
CA VAL A 115 -18.24 -5.31 -9.94
C VAL A 115 -17.45 -5.94 -11.09
N GLY A 116 -16.31 -5.36 -11.48
CA GLY A 116 -15.46 -5.88 -12.55
C GLY A 116 -14.47 -6.94 -12.06
N SER A 117 -14.81 -8.21 -12.30
CA SER A 117 -13.93 -9.38 -12.28
C SER A 117 -13.96 -10.08 -13.64
#